data_AF-A0A4P6ZWH6-F1
#
_entry.id   AF-A0A4P6ZWH6-F1
#
_cell.length_a   1.000
_cell.length_b   1.000
_cell.length_c   1.000
_cell.angle_alpha   90.00
_cell.angle_beta   90.00
_cell.angle_gamma   90.00
#
_symmetry.space_group_name_H-M   'P 1'
#
loop_
_entity.id
_entity.type
_entity.pdbx_description
1 polymer ?
#
loop_
_entity_poly.entity_id
_entity_poly.type
_entity_poly.pdbx_seq_one_letter_code
_entity_poly.pdbx_strand_id
1 'polypeptide(L)'
;MKQIINQRGYALLIVLFTIIIFLSITALFMKGSLNHVAQERTVNLNNQATVAAEMGVKFFSIDISNNIKGILATLKKELSSQEECKKNNSCICPNIQQKKLSIENLTDVINDCLQSELNKLIVRKSDAYIDGEYILKTENKNLNFNLIQEIEINPSDENEEKKGHNLILHVNGESFEENTALLTAKIFVSNFQPSDITSEVKNVSNESNKLDNTKIFQSIPSKLCSSLIQNDVNNSAGLFNCKLSVGEEASELVSNLGDKNINLADLSIYAESIESFCGNGKGKGKCNSSNLDILGEAMVYMQHVSVGNFNQAGGFNLIVNGKLTLGNANNLGDYNKKTYILVKEFDGKNQFDLINGTMIFTGSDNTSSVFDLKQSFNLVNSTACFNLAKFENNTISLDNIKSIKGTGKLIVLNTTNSSKFKKDDINAPGIDVSIPTDPNEFAELCDFNKFGFNTKYTIESLSIDYVDNVIYN
;
A
#
# COMPACT_ATOMS: atom_id res chain seq x y z
N MET A 1 -57.28 86.93 -62.07
CA MET A 1 -58.11 86.27 -61.02
C MET A 1 -57.19 85.75 -59.93
N LYS A 2 -57.32 86.27 -58.70
CA LYS A 2 -56.61 85.73 -57.52
C LYS A 2 -57.48 84.63 -56.92
N GLN A 3 -57.11 83.37 -57.15
CA GLN A 3 -57.68 82.26 -56.40
C GLN A 3 -57.07 82.28 -55.00
N ILE A 4 -57.88 82.63 -54.00
CA ILE A 4 -57.53 82.45 -52.59
C ILE A 4 -57.68 80.96 -52.32
N ILE A 5 -56.58 80.21 -52.44
CA ILE A 5 -56.58 78.78 -52.17
C ILE A 5 -56.76 78.62 -50.67
N ASN A 6 -57.85 77.97 -50.27
CA ASN A 6 -58.21 77.70 -48.87
C ASN A 6 -57.20 76.72 -48.24
N GLN A 7 -56.08 77.24 -47.74
CA GLN A 7 -54.99 76.43 -47.15
C GLN A 7 -55.26 75.99 -45.71
N ARG A 8 -56.32 76.48 -45.05
CA ARG A 8 -56.62 76.14 -43.65
C ARG A 8 -57.05 74.69 -43.46
N GLY A 9 -57.72 74.08 -44.45
CA GLY A 9 -58.10 72.66 -44.42
C GLY A 9 -56.92 71.71 -44.62
N TYR A 10 -55.95 72.10 -45.46
CA TYR A 10 -54.76 71.29 -45.73
C TYR A 10 -53.82 71.20 -44.51
N ALA A 11 -53.73 72.25 -43.70
CA ALA A 11 -52.95 72.22 -42.46
C ALA A 11 -53.48 71.17 -41.47
N LEU A 12 -54.81 71.09 -41.30
CA LEU A 12 -55.44 70.07 -40.45
C LEU A 12 -55.17 68.66 -40.98
N LEU A 13 -55.26 68.48 -42.30
CA LEU A 13 -55.00 67.19 -42.95
C LEU A 13 -53.54 66.77 -42.79
N ILE A 14 -52.59 67.70 -42.96
CA ILE A 14 -51.17 67.43 -42.75
C ILE A 14 -50.88 67.05 -41.30
N VAL A 15 -51.47 67.74 -40.31
CA VAL A 15 -51.32 67.41 -38.89
C VAL A 15 -51.89 66.02 -38.59
N LEU A 16 -53.08 65.70 -39.10
CA LEU A 16 -53.69 64.38 -38.92
C LEU A 16 -52.82 63.28 -39.56
N PHE A 17 -52.33 63.51 -40.78
CA PHE A 17 -51.45 62.58 -41.47
C PHE A 17 -50.13 62.39 -40.72
N THR A 18 -49.59 63.46 -40.13
CA THR A 18 -48.38 63.45 -39.31
C THR A 18 -48.59 62.60 -38.05
N ILE A 19 -49.73 62.74 -37.37
CA ILE A 19 -50.09 61.93 -36.20
C ILE A 19 -50.19 60.44 -36.58
N ILE A 20 -50.86 60.12 -37.70
CA ILE A 20 -51.00 58.72 -38.17
C ILE A 20 -49.63 58.13 -38.52
N ILE A 21 -48.75 58.88 -39.18
CA ILE A 21 -47.39 58.45 -39.49
C ILE A 21 -46.62 58.18 -38.19
N PHE A 22 -46.64 59.10 -37.21
CA PHE A 22 -45.97 58.90 -35.94
C PHE A 22 -46.50 57.67 -35.19
N LEU A 23 -47.82 57.50 -35.10
CA LEU A 23 -48.44 56.32 -34.48
C LEU A 23 -48.02 55.02 -35.18
N SER A 24 -47.97 55.02 -36.52
CA SER A 24 -47.56 53.85 -37.30
C SER A 24 -46.09 53.50 -37.05
N ILE A 25 -45.21 54.50 -37.00
CA ILE A 25 -43.78 54.33 -36.70
C ILE A 25 -43.58 53.83 -35.26
N THR A 26 -44.28 54.40 -34.27
CA THR A 26 -44.20 53.96 -32.87
C THR A 26 -44.73 52.53 -32.70
N ALA A 27 -45.82 52.17 -33.38
CA ALA A 27 -46.34 50.80 -33.37
C ALA A 27 -45.34 49.80 -33.96
N LEU A 28 -44.65 50.16 -35.06
CA LEU A 28 -43.58 49.34 -35.63
C LEU A 28 -42.41 49.16 -34.66
N PHE A 29 -41.99 50.21 -33.96
CA PHE A 29 -40.93 50.10 -32.94
C PHE A 29 -41.36 49.25 -31.73
N MET A 30 -42.58 49.41 -31.22
CA MET A 30 -43.10 48.56 -30.14
C MET A 30 -43.18 47.09 -30.56
N LYS A 31 -43.67 46.80 -31.77
CA LYS A 31 -43.69 45.44 -32.31
C LYS A 31 -42.27 44.86 -32.44
N GLY A 32 -41.31 45.67 -32.90
CA GLY A 32 -39.90 45.29 -32.97
C GLY A 32 -39.30 44.96 -31.60
N SER A 33 -39.60 45.79 -30.59
CA SER A 33 -39.13 45.59 -29.21
C SER A 33 -39.72 44.34 -28.56
N LEU A 34 -41.03 44.08 -28.73
CA LEU A 34 -41.66 42.86 -28.22
C LEU A 34 -41.11 41.60 -28.88
N ASN A 35 -40.79 41.66 -30.17
CA ASN A 35 -40.17 40.55 -30.88
C ASN A 35 -38.75 40.25 -30.36
N HIS A 36 -37.97 41.29 -30.04
CA HIS A 36 -36.64 41.11 -29.42
C HIS A 36 -36.75 40.47 -28.03
N VAL A 37 -37.72 40.89 -27.21
CA VAL A 37 -37.94 40.30 -25.88
C VAL A 37 -38.35 38.82 -25.98
N ALA A 38 -39.22 38.47 -26.94
CA ALA A 38 -39.60 37.08 -27.18
C ALA A 38 -38.39 36.24 -27.64
N GLN A 39 -37.59 36.76 -28.58
CA GLN A 39 -36.38 36.09 -29.05
C GLN A 39 -35.35 35.91 -27.93
N GLU A 40 -35.13 36.94 -27.11
CA GLU A 40 -34.21 36.90 -25.97
C GLU A 40 -34.68 35.91 -24.91
N ARG A 41 -36.00 35.84 -24.64
CA ARG A 41 -36.58 34.82 -23.73
C ARG A 41 -36.35 33.41 -24.26
N THR A 42 -36.60 33.15 -25.55
CA THR A 42 -36.34 31.83 -26.15
C THR A 42 -34.86 31.45 -26.09
N VAL A 43 -33.95 32.39 -26.39
CA VAL A 43 -32.51 32.16 -26.28
C VAL A 43 -32.10 31.86 -24.83
N ASN A 44 -32.64 32.60 -23.86
CA ASN A 44 -32.34 32.38 -22.45
C ASN A 44 -32.88 31.03 -21.93
N LEU A 45 -34.08 30.62 -22.33
CA LEU A 45 -34.66 29.33 -21.93
C LEU A 45 -33.89 28.16 -22.54
N ASN A 46 -33.52 28.26 -23.82
CA ASN A 46 -32.69 27.25 -24.46
C ASN A 46 -31.32 27.15 -23.78
N ASN A 47 -30.70 28.28 -23.47
CA ASN A 47 -29.44 28.30 -22.72
C ASN A 47 -29.59 27.65 -21.34
N GLN A 48 -30.71 27.87 -20.64
CA GLN A 48 -30.97 27.25 -19.33
C GLN A 48 -31.16 25.74 -19.44
N ALA A 49 -31.87 25.25 -20.45
CA ALA A 49 -32.04 23.82 -20.72
C ALA A 49 -30.68 23.16 -21.01
N THR A 50 -29.85 23.79 -21.85
CA THR A 50 -28.49 23.33 -22.14
C THR A 50 -27.64 23.29 -20.87
N VAL A 51 -27.66 24.36 -20.06
CA VAL A 51 -26.92 24.40 -18.78
C VAL A 51 -27.39 23.30 -17.83
N ALA A 52 -28.69 23.03 -17.76
CA ALA A 52 -29.23 21.94 -16.95
C ALA A 52 -28.73 20.58 -17.44
N ALA A 53 -28.70 20.35 -18.75
CA ALA A 53 -28.16 19.13 -19.35
C ALA A 53 -26.65 18.99 -19.09
N GLU A 54 -25.86 20.06 -19.24
CA GLU A 54 -24.41 20.06 -18.97
C GLU A 54 -24.10 19.72 -17.51
N MET A 55 -24.88 20.29 -16.58
CA MET A 55 -24.75 19.99 -15.16
C MET A 55 -25.18 18.56 -14.84
N GLY A 56 -26.21 18.05 -15.50
CA GLY A 56 -26.65 16.67 -15.36
C GLY A 56 -25.61 15.66 -15.86
N VAL A 57 -25.02 15.92 -17.03
CA VAL A 57 -23.86 15.17 -17.54
C VAL A 57 -22.76 15.15 -16.49
N LYS A 58 -22.35 16.33 -15.99
CA LYS A 58 -21.28 16.44 -15.00
C LYS A 58 -21.61 15.67 -13.72
N PHE A 59 -22.84 15.74 -13.23
CA PHE A 59 -23.29 15.02 -12.05
C PHE A 59 -23.17 13.51 -12.23
N PHE A 60 -23.76 12.96 -13.29
CA PHE A 60 -23.72 11.52 -13.56
C PHE A 60 -22.30 11.03 -13.84
N SER A 61 -21.49 11.81 -14.58
CA SER A 61 -20.09 11.47 -14.84
C SER A 61 -19.27 11.38 -13.54
N ILE A 62 -19.45 12.34 -12.61
CA ILE A 62 -18.74 12.33 -11.33
C ILE A 62 -19.19 11.14 -10.47
N ASP A 63 -20.50 10.89 -10.36
CA ASP A 63 -20.98 9.78 -9.54
C ASP A 63 -20.51 8.43 -10.08
N ILE A 64 -20.64 8.20 -11.39
CA ILE A 64 -20.15 6.97 -12.04
C ILE A 64 -18.64 6.84 -11.83
N SER A 65 -17.86 7.90 -12.06
CA SER A 65 -16.41 7.90 -11.83
C SER A 65 -16.05 7.48 -10.40
N ASN A 66 -16.74 8.02 -9.40
CA ASN A 66 -16.49 7.69 -8.00
C ASN A 66 -16.82 6.23 -7.67
N ASN A 67 -17.90 5.69 -8.23
CA ASN A 67 -18.25 4.27 -8.04
C ASN A 67 -17.23 3.35 -8.72
N ILE A 68 -16.77 3.70 -9.92
CA ILE A 68 -15.70 2.96 -10.62
C ILE A 68 -14.42 2.97 -9.78
N LYS A 69 -14.01 4.13 -9.25
CA LYS A 69 -12.86 4.24 -8.34
C LYS A 69 -13.01 3.34 -7.11
N GLY A 70 -14.22 3.23 -6.55
CA GLY A 70 -14.52 2.32 -5.44
C GLY A 70 -14.34 0.84 -5.81
N ILE A 71 -14.83 0.43 -6.98
CA ILE A 71 -14.64 -0.93 -7.50
C ILE A 71 -13.14 -1.21 -7.68
N LEU A 72 -12.41 -0.32 -8.34
CA LEU A 72 -10.97 -0.45 -8.56
C LEU A 72 -10.19 -0.55 -7.23
N ALA A 73 -10.53 0.28 -6.24
CA ALA A 73 -9.91 0.23 -4.92
C ALA A 73 -10.18 -1.11 -4.20
N THR A 74 -11.38 -1.67 -4.37
CA THR A 74 -11.72 -2.97 -3.79
C THR A 74 -10.97 -4.11 -4.48
N LEU A 75 -10.91 -4.10 -5.81
CA LEU A 75 -10.09 -5.04 -6.58
C LEU A 75 -8.62 -4.99 -6.17
N LYS A 76 -8.08 -3.78 -5.98
CA LYS A 76 -6.71 -3.59 -5.47
C LYS A 76 -6.52 -4.24 -4.10
N LYS A 77 -7.45 -4.00 -3.17
CA LYS A 77 -7.38 -4.60 -1.84
C LYS A 77 -7.41 -6.12 -1.91
N GLU A 78 -8.25 -6.70 -2.75
CA GLU A 78 -8.35 -8.16 -2.94
C GLU A 78 -7.07 -8.75 -3.54
N LEU A 79 -6.46 -8.05 -4.52
CA LEU A 79 -5.18 -8.45 -5.12
C LEU A 79 -4.04 -8.45 -4.10
N SER A 80 -3.98 -7.45 -3.22
CA SER A 80 -2.97 -7.36 -2.17
C SER A 80 -3.18 -8.36 -1.02
N SER A 81 -4.42 -8.85 -0.83
CA SER A 81 -4.83 -9.65 0.33
C SER A 81 -5.27 -11.08 -0.03
N GLN A 82 -4.66 -11.71 -1.05
CA GLN A 82 -5.04 -13.04 -1.58
C GLN A 82 -5.34 -14.14 -0.51
N GLU A 83 -4.84 -14.01 0.72
CA GLU A 83 -5.15 -14.89 1.86
C GLU A 83 -6.47 -14.59 2.59
N GLU A 84 -6.90 -13.33 2.70
CA GLU A 84 -8.18 -12.95 3.35
C GLU A 84 -9.38 -13.31 2.47
N CYS A 85 -9.24 -13.11 1.17
CA CYS A 85 -10.29 -13.44 0.19
C CYS A 85 -10.65 -14.93 0.20
N LYS A 86 -9.65 -15.81 0.41
CA LYS A 86 -9.83 -17.27 0.53
C LYS A 86 -10.56 -17.69 1.81
N LYS A 87 -10.42 -16.95 2.91
CA LYS A 87 -11.03 -17.32 4.19
C LYS A 87 -12.52 -17.00 4.25
N ASN A 88 -12.95 -15.91 3.59
CA ASN A 88 -14.31 -15.39 3.75
C ASN A 88 -15.25 -15.68 2.57
N ASN A 89 -14.76 -16.32 1.49
CA ASN A 89 -15.56 -16.65 0.30
C ASN A 89 -16.34 -15.47 -0.30
N SER A 90 -15.83 -14.24 -0.09
CA SER A 90 -16.51 -12.97 -0.34
C SER A 90 -15.77 -12.11 -1.38
N CYS A 91 -15.00 -12.74 -2.27
CA CYS A 91 -14.30 -12.02 -3.32
C CYS A 91 -15.30 -11.49 -4.34
N ILE A 92 -15.14 -10.24 -4.74
CA ILE A 92 -15.84 -9.68 -5.90
C ILE A 92 -15.47 -10.47 -7.15
N CYS A 93 -14.23 -10.97 -7.24
CA CYS A 93 -13.74 -11.82 -8.33
C CYS A 93 -13.41 -13.25 -7.88
N PRO A 94 -14.35 -14.20 -7.97
CA PRO A 94 -14.12 -15.58 -7.52
C PRO A 94 -12.99 -16.31 -8.28
N ASN A 95 -12.77 -15.97 -9.55
CA ASN A 95 -11.82 -16.66 -10.41
C ASN A 95 -10.34 -16.29 -10.14
N ILE A 96 -10.07 -15.23 -9.37
CA ILE A 96 -8.69 -14.83 -8.98
C ILE A 96 -8.05 -15.87 -8.04
N GLN A 97 -8.84 -16.76 -7.44
CA GLN A 97 -8.35 -17.74 -6.46
C GLN A 97 -7.49 -18.88 -7.05
N GLN A 98 -7.40 -19.03 -8.37
CA GLN A 98 -6.65 -20.11 -8.99
C GLN A 98 -5.13 -19.86 -8.90
N LYS A 99 -4.46 -20.66 -8.05
CA LYS A 99 -3.13 -20.43 -7.47
C LYS A 99 -1.93 -20.37 -8.45
N LYS A 100 -2.12 -20.40 -9.77
CA LYS A 100 -1.03 -20.38 -10.78
C LYS A 100 -1.52 -19.84 -12.14
N LEU A 101 -1.97 -18.59 -12.19
CA LEU A 101 -2.18 -17.91 -13.48
C LEU A 101 -0.90 -17.16 -13.86
N SER A 102 -0.52 -17.20 -15.15
CA SER A 102 0.47 -16.26 -15.69
C SER A 102 -0.04 -14.82 -15.54
N ILE A 103 0.85 -13.83 -15.57
CA ILE A 103 0.48 -12.40 -15.46
C ILE A 103 -0.54 -12.00 -16.54
N GLU A 104 -0.37 -12.52 -17.75
CA GLU A 104 -1.30 -12.31 -18.87
C GLU A 104 -2.69 -12.85 -18.54
N ASN A 105 -2.79 -14.13 -18.12
CA ASN A 105 -4.07 -14.72 -17.74
C ASN A 105 -4.70 -14.06 -16.51
N LEU A 106 -3.89 -13.52 -15.59
CA LEU A 106 -4.40 -12.78 -14.44
C LEU A 106 -5.00 -11.43 -14.87
N THR A 107 -4.37 -10.75 -15.84
CA THR A 107 -4.86 -9.49 -16.39
C THR A 107 -6.22 -9.68 -17.07
N ASP A 108 -6.36 -10.75 -17.86
CA ASP A 108 -7.63 -11.09 -18.51
C ASP A 108 -8.73 -11.39 -17.48
N VAL A 109 -8.43 -12.20 -16.45
CA VAL A 109 -9.38 -12.50 -15.36
C VAL A 109 -9.80 -11.25 -14.59
N ILE A 110 -8.88 -10.30 -14.36
CA ILE A 110 -9.19 -9.01 -13.70
C ILE A 110 -10.06 -8.15 -14.61
N ASN A 111 -9.74 -8.05 -15.90
CA ASN A 111 -10.52 -7.26 -16.86
C ASN A 111 -11.94 -7.82 -17.04
N ASP A 112 -12.09 -9.15 -17.15
CA ASP A 112 -13.40 -9.81 -17.19
C ASP A 112 -14.22 -9.50 -15.94
N CYS A 113 -13.57 -9.52 -14.76
CA CYS A 113 -14.23 -9.21 -13.51
C CYS A 113 -14.62 -7.74 -13.41
N LEU A 114 -13.72 -6.82 -13.78
CA LEU A 114 -13.99 -5.39 -13.82
C LEU A 114 -15.18 -5.11 -14.76
N GLN A 115 -15.20 -5.70 -15.94
CA GLN A 115 -16.29 -5.56 -16.89
C GLN A 115 -17.62 -6.06 -16.30
N SER A 116 -17.61 -7.21 -15.62
CA SER A 116 -18.78 -7.74 -14.93
C SER A 116 -19.32 -6.78 -13.86
N GLU A 117 -18.45 -6.21 -13.03
CA GLU A 117 -18.85 -5.25 -12.00
C GLU A 117 -19.29 -3.90 -12.57
N LEU A 118 -18.67 -3.44 -13.66
CA LEU A 118 -19.11 -2.26 -14.40
C LEU A 118 -20.52 -2.45 -14.94
N ASN A 119 -20.81 -3.60 -15.55
CA ASN A 119 -22.14 -3.92 -16.05
C ASN A 119 -23.18 -3.91 -14.92
N LYS A 120 -22.87 -4.50 -13.76
CA LYS A 120 -23.77 -4.48 -12.59
C LYS A 120 -24.00 -3.06 -12.05
N LEU A 121 -22.94 -2.26 -11.96
CA LEU A 121 -23.02 -0.87 -11.54
C LEU A 121 -23.91 -0.08 -12.48
N ILE A 122 -23.73 -0.27 -13.79
CA ILE A 122 -24.43 0.47 -14.82
C ILE A 122 -25.92 0.13 -14.83
N VAL A 123 -26.28 -1.16 -14.79
CA VAL A 123 -27.69 -1.56 -14.68
C VAL A 123 -28.32 -0.92 -13.44
N ARG A 124 -27.68 -1.05 -12.27
CA ARG A 124 -28.20 -0.49 -11.01
C ARG A 124 -28.36 1.04 -11.06
N LYS A 125 -27.40 1.74 -11.67
CA LYS A 125 -27.39 3.21 -11.72
C LYS A 125 -28.32 3.74 -12.80
N SER A 126 -28.36 3.10 -13.96
CA SER A 126 -29.25 3.44 -15.07
C SER A 126 -30.71 3.43 -14.62
N ASP A 127 -31.15 2.33 -13.98
CA ASP A 127 -32.52 2.23 -13.45
C ASP A 127 -32.81 3.38 -12.48
N ALA A 128 -31.90 3.64 -11.54
CA ALA A 128 -32.05 4.71 -10.56
C ALA A 128 -32.05 6.13 -11.18
N TYR A 129 -31.35 6.33 -12.31
CA TYR A 129 -31.20 7.62 -12.97
C TYR A 129 -32.33 7.93 -13.95
N ILE A 130 -32.88 6.91 -14.60
CA ILE A 130 -34.03 7.02 -15.50
C ILE A 130 -35.29 7.30 -14.68
N ASP A 131 -35.47 6.59 -13.56
CA ASP A 131 -36.63 6.75 -12.67
C ASP A 131 -36.51 7.99 -11.76
N GLY A 132 -35.33 8.63 -11.70
CA GLY A 132 -35.02 9.74 -10.82
C GLY A 132 -35.21 11.11 -11.48
N GLU A 133 -35.88 12.03 -10.78
CA GLU A 133 -35.91 13.45 -11.12
C GLU A 133 -34.87 14.20 -10.28
N TYR A 134 -33.85 14.79 -10.92
CA TYR A 134 -32.79 15.51 -10.23
C TYR A 134 -32.96 17.01 -10.36
N ILE A 135 -33.00 17.69 -9.20
CA ILE A 135 -33.31 19.12 -9.11
C ILE A 135 -32.09 19.92 -8.67
N LEU A 136 -31.61 20.83 -9.51
CA LEU A 136 -30.63 21.86 -9.15
C LEU A 136 -31.34 23.08 -8.61
N LYS A 137 -31.19 23.31 -7.31
CA LYS A 137 -31.66 24.54 -6.66
C LYS A 137 -30.70 25.68 -6.96
N THR A 138 -31.14 26.65 -7.74
CA THR A 138 -30.47 27.96 -7.88
C THR A 138 -31.10 28.97 -6.91
N GLU A 139 -30.44 30.11 -6.68
CA GLU A 139 -30.92 31.14 -5.74
C GLU A 139 -32.37 31.58 -5.99
N ASN A 140 -32.88 31.43 -7.22
CA ASN A 140 -34.20 31.91 -7.58
C ASN A 140 -35.15 30.84 -8.15
N LYS A 141 -34.69 29.68 -8.65
CA LYS A 141 -35.54 28.63 -9.27
C LYS A 141 -34.87 27.24 -9.35
N ASN A 142 -35.66 26.19 -9.67
CA ASN A 142 -35.25 24.79 -9.79
C ASN A 142 -35.05 24.35 -11.25
N LEU A 143 -33.84 23.93 -11.64
CA LEU A 143 -33.58 23.32 -12.95
C LEU A 143 -33.65 21.80 -12.80
N ASN A 144 -34.28 21.12 -13.76
CA ASN A 144 -34.43 19.67 -13.74
C ASN A 144 -33.52 19.01 -14.78
N PHE A 145 -32.98 17.85 -14.44
CA PHE A 145 -32.32 16.99 -15.41
C PHE A 145 -32.56 15.52 -15.08
N ASN A 146 -32.55 14.67 -16.10
CA ASN A 146 -32.68 13.23 -15.96
C ASN A 146 -31.93 12.50 -17.08
N LEU A 147 -31.64 11.22 -16.82
CA LEU A 147 -31.13 10.32 -17.86
C LEU A 147 -32.33 9.78 -18.63
N ILE A 148 -32.32 9.88 -19.96
CA ILE A 148 -33.49 9.50 -20.78
C ILE A 148 -33.36 8.14 -21.44
N GLN A 149 -32.18 7.52 -21.38
CA GLN A 149 -31.89 6.23 -21.97
C GLN A 149 -30.92 5.46 -21.08
N GLU A 150 -30.90 4.14 -21.25
CA GLU A 150 -29.91 3.32 -20.57
C GLU A 150 -28.49 3.72 -20.98
N ILE A 151 -27.57 3.64 -20.02
CA ILE A 151 -26.16 3.93 -20.29
C ILE A 151 -25.61 2.82 -21.20
N GLU A 152 -25.20 3.19 -22.42
CA GLU A 152 -24.60 2.23 -23.33
C GLU A 152 -23.12 2.01 -23.01
N ILE A 153 -22.68 0.76 -23.06
CA ILE A 153 -21.28 0.36 -22.86
C ILE A 153 -20.75 -0.18 -24.18
N ASN A 154 -19.90 0.60 -24.83
CA ASN A 154 -19.26 0.19 -26.07
C ASN A 154 -17.76 -0.01 -25.82
N PRO A 155 -17.13 -1.10 -26.29
CA PRO A 155 -15.68 -1.19 -26.28
C PRO A 155 -15.08 -0.02 -27.08
N SER A 156 -13.91 0.46 -26.66
CA SER A 156 -13.14 1.44 -27.45
C SER A 156 -12.82 0.87 -28.83
N ASP A 157 -12.82 1.72 -29.86
CA ASP A 157 -12.46 1.30 -31.22
C ASP A 157 -11.06 0.67 -31.21
N GLU A 158 -10.86 -0.40 -32.00
CA GLU A 158 -9.58 -1.13 -32.05
C GLU A 158 -8.37 -0.24 -32.46
N ASN A 159 -8.65 0.92 -33.06
CA ASN A 159 -7.66 1.89 -33.52
C ASN A 159 -7.35 3.00 -32.50
N GLU A 160 -8.04 3.06 -31.34
CA GLU A 160 -7.74 4.03 -30.29
C GLU A 160 -6.48 3.63 -29.50
N GLU A 161 -5.64 4.62 -29.18
CA GLU A 161 -4.35 4.43 -28.48
C GLU A 161 -4.53 3.85 -27.07
N LYS A 162 -5.73 3.99 -26.48
CA LYS A 162 -6.10 3.46 -25.17
C LYS A 162 -7.23 2.45 -25.32
N LYS A 163 -7.01 1.19 -24.90
CA LYS A 163 -8.07 0.17 -24.84
C LYS A 163 -8.92 0.36 -23.59
N GLY A 164 -10.25 0.35 -23.75
CA GLY A 164 -11.19 0.60 -22.66
C GLY A 164 -12.65 0.40 -23.04
N HIS A 165 -13.53 0.99 -22.25
CA HIS A 165 -14.97 1.04 -22.44
C HIS A 165 -15.44 2.49 -22.48
N ASN A 166 -16.32 2.79 -23.42
CA ASN A 166 -17.00 4.05 -23.58
C ASN A 166 -18.40 3.93 -23.00
N LEU A 167 -18.69 4.74 -21.99
CA LEU A 167 -20.02 4.90 -21.42
C LEU A 167 -20.69 6.09 -22.08
N ILE A 168 -21.80 5.86 -22.76
CA ILE A 168 -22.58 6.92 -23.42
C ILE A 168 -23.75 7.30 -22.52
N LEU A 169 -23.81 8.59 -22.15
CA LEU A 169 -24.87 9.16 -21.34
C LEU A 169 -25.73 10.07 -22.21
N HIS A 170 -27.03 9.83 -22.22
CA HIS A 170 -28.02 10.71 -22.84
C HIS A 170 -28.80 11.46 -21.75
N VAL A 171 -28.45 12.73 -21.55
CA VAL A 171 -28.99 13.56 -20.47
C VAL A 171 -29.89 14.64 -21.05
N ASN A 172 -31.13 14.66 -20.56
CA ASN A 172 -32.08 15.71 -20.88
C ASN A 172 -32.10 16.74 -19.76
N GLY A 173 -31.88 18.01 -20.12
CA GLY A 173 -32.03 19.16 -19.24
C GLY A 173 -33.32 19.90 -19.56
N GLU A 174 -34.07 20.25 -18.54
CA GLU A 174 -35.34 20.94 -18.68
C GLU A 174 -35.27 22.33 -18.02
N SER A 175 -35.61 23.35 -18.81
CA SER A 175 -35.76 24.73 -18.32
C SER A 175 -37.11 24.93 -17.61
N PHE A 176 -37.27 26.07 -16.95
CA PHE A 176 -38.49 26.38 -16.18
C PHE A 176 -39.79 26.46 -16.99
N GLU A 177 -39.71 26.55 -18.33
CA GLU A 177 -40.86 26.62 -19.23
C GLU A 177 -40.93 25.38 -20.14
N GLU A 178 -40.47 24.23 -19.63
CA GLU A 178 -40.55 22.92 -20.29
C GLU A 178 -39.79 22.83 -21.63
N ASN A 179 -38.91 23.79 -21.95
CA ASN A 179 -37.95 23.60 -23.04
C ASN A 179 -36.87 22.61 -22.60
N THR A 180 -36.64 21.61 -23.46
CA THR A 180 -35.70 20.51 -23.22
C THR A 180 -34.46 20.64 -24.09
N ALA A 181 -33.30 20.33 -23.55
CA ALA A 181 -32.05 20.15 -24.30
C ALA A 181 -31.49 18.77 -24.02
N LEU A 182 -31.17 18.03 -25.09
CA LEU A 182 -30.52 16.72 -24.99
C LEU A 182 -29.02 16.89 -25.23
N LEU A 183 -28.22 16.42 -24.28
CA LEU A 183 -26.78 16.29 -24.45
C LEU A 183 -26.37 14.82 -24.39
N THR A 184 -25.39 14.49 -25.23
CA THR A 184 -24.74 13.18 -25.20
C THR A 184 -23.31 13.36 -24.72
N ALA A 185 -22.95 12.61 -23.67
CA ALA A 185 -21.62 12.62 -23.12
C ALA A 185 -20.99 11.23 -23.21
N LYS A 186 -19.71 11.19 -23.58
CA LYS A 186 -18.92 9.97 -23.64
C LYS A 186 -17.92 9.98 -22.49
N ILE A 187 -17.97 8.96 -21.63
CA ILE A 187 -17.00 8.74 -20.55
C ILE A 187 -16.14 7.53 -20.93
N PHE A 188 -14.82 7.73 -20.99
CA PHE A 188 -13.89 6.65 -21.23
C PHE A 188 -13.44 6.02 -19.90
N VAL A 189 -13.46 4.69 -19.84
CA VAL A 189 -12.97 3.87 -18.73
C VAL A 189 -11.91 2.95 -19.31
N SER A 190 -10.63 3.17 -18.98
CA SER A 190 -9.56 2.29 -19.47
C SER A 190 -9.70 0.86 -18.93
N ASN A 191 -9.22 -0.11 -19.69
CA ASN A 191 -8.99 -1.46 -19.18
C ASN A 191 -7.73 -1.47 -18.31
N PHE A 192 -7.65 -2.43 -17.38
CA PHE A 192 -6.38 -2.68 -16.69
C PHE A 192 -5.33 -3.08 -17.71
N GLN A 193 -4.23 -2.33 -17.72
CA GLN A 193 -3.04 -2.76 -18.43
C GLN A 193 -2.23 -3.71 -17.54
N PRO A 194 -1.49 -4.67 -18.12
CA PRO A 194 -0.52 -5.47 -17.37
C PRO A 194 0.44 -4.59 -16.56
N SER A 195 0.80 -3.42 -17.11
CA SER A 195 1.62 -2.41 -16.43
C SER A 195 0.98 -1.86 -15.16
N ASP A 196 -0.34 -1.80 -15.04
CA ASP A 196 -1.03 -1.29 -13.84
C ASP A 196 -0.94 -2.30 -12.69
N ILE A 197 -0.75 -3.57 -13.04
CA ILE A 197 -0.48 -4.66 -12.09
C ILE A 197 1.03 -4.69 -11.78
N THR A 198 1.89 -4.52 -12.78
CA THR A 198 3.36 -4.67 -12.65
C THR A 198 4.14 -3.39 -12.33
N SER A 199 3.52 -2.21 -12.29
CA SER A 199 4.19 -0.98 -11.86
C SER A 199 4.23 -0.86 -10.33
N GLU A 200 3.31 -1.54 -9.64
CA GLU A 200 3.25 -1.65 -8.17
C GLU A 200 3.69 -3.01 -7.64
N VAL A 201 3.41 -4.10 -8.36
CA VAL A 201 4.26 -5.28 -8.28
C VAL A 201 5.49 -4.90 -9.07
N LYS A 202 6.41 -4.09 -8.49
CA LYS A 202 7.78 -4.04 -8.99
C LYS A 202 8.09 -5.50 -9.29
N ASN A 203 8.30 -5.80 -10.56
CA ASN A 203 9.18 -6.89 -10.91
C ASN A 203 10.42 -6.55 -10.08
N VAL A 204 10.52 -7.17 -8.90
CA VAL A 204 11.76 -7.68 -8.40
C VAL A 204 12.19 -8.52 -9.57
N SER A 205 12.86 -7.85 -10.50
CA SER A 205 13.63 -8.51 -11.52
C SER A 205 14.35 -9.59 -10.75
N ASN A 206 14.46 -10.77 -11.35
CA ASN A 206 15.37 -11.79 -10.88
C ASN A 206 16.84 -11.31 -10.85
N GLU A 207 17.13 -10.01 -10.72
CA GLU A 207 18.20 -9.56 -9.84
C GLU A 207 17.89 -10.16 -8.48
N SER A 208 18.44 -11.37 -8.29
CA SER A 208 18.62 -12.03 -7.01
C SER A 208 18.51 -11.00 -5.90
N ASN A 209 17.43 -11.05 -5.11
CA ASN A 209 17.40 -10.47 -3.78
C ASN A 209 18.53 -11.15 -3.01
N LYS A 210 19.77 -10.77 -3.32
CA LYS A 210 20.92 -11.08 -2.50
C LYS A 210 20.51 -10.51 -1.18
N LEU A 211 20.46 -11.38 -0.18
CA LEU A 211 20.35 -11.00 1.20
C LEU A 211 21.39 -9.91 1.43
N ASP A 212 20.96 -8.65 1.39
CA ASP A 212 21.84 -7.51 1.42
C ASP A 212 22.02 -7.16 2.88
N ASN A 213 23.17 -7.59 3.41
CA ASN A 213 23.54 -7.34 4.79
C ASN A 213 23.45 -5.83 5.13
N THR A 214 23.61 -4.91 4.17
CA THR A 214 23.48 -3.47 4.44
C THR A 214 22.06 -3.05 4.81
N LYS A 215 21.03 -3.78 4.36
CA LYS A 215 19.63 -3.56 4.76
C LYS A 215 19.31 -4.23 6.10
N ILE A 216 19.97 -5.35 6.39
CA ILE A 216 19.76 -6.10 7.64
C ILE A 216 20.35 -5.37 8.83
N PHE A 217 21.58 -4.93 8.66
CA PHE A 217 22.34 -4.28 9.71
C PHE A 217 22.22 -2.77 9.51
N GLN A 218 21.20 -2.19 10.15
CA GLN A 218 20.93 -0.76 10.11
C GLN A 218 22.15 0.05 10.56
N SER A 219 22.28 1.27 10.03
CA SER A 219 23.28 2.24 10.51
C SER A 219 22.96 2.66 11.95
N ILE A 220 24.00 3.04 12.68
CA ILE A 220 23.85 3.52 14.06
C ILE A 220 22.96 4.77 14.06
N PRO A 221 21.83 4.78 14.77
CA PRO A 221 20.97 5.95 14.84
C PRO A 221 21.67 7.12 15.54
N SER A 222 21.43 8.34 15.07
CA SER A 222 21.96 9.57 15.65
C SER A 222 21.19 10.02 16.89
N LYS A 223 19.91 9.65 17.02
CA LYS A 223 19.05 9.99 18.16
C LYS A 223 19.36 9.10 19.36
N LEU A 224 19.45 9.70 20.55
CA LEU A 224 19.57 8.99 21.82
C LEU A 224 18.20 8.51 22.31
N CYS A 225 18.16 7.37 23.03
CA CYS A 225 16.88 6.84 23.55
C CYS A 225 16.25 7.76 24.60
N SER A 226 17.08 8.44 25.42
CA SER A 226 16.63 9.45 26.37
C SER A 226 15.89 10.65 25.73
N SER A 227 16.22 11.02 24.48
CA SER A 227 15.55 12.12 23.78
C SER A 227 14.22 11.69 23.14
N LEU A 228 14.06 10.41 22.78
CA LEU A 228 12.77 9.87 22.31
C LEU A 228 11.70 9.98 23.40
N ILE A 229 12.05 9.65 24.65
CA ILE A 229 11.12 9.73 25.78
C ILE A 229 10.56 11.15 25.93
N GLN A 230 11.34 12.19 25.65
CA GLN A 230 10.93 13.57 25.92
C GLN A 230 10.06 14.20 24.81
N ASN A 231 10.25 13.83 23.53
CA ASN A 231 9.74 14.65 22.42
C ASN A 231 8.80 13.93 21.42
N ASP A 232 8.90 12.61 21.25
CA ASP A 232 8.34 11.94 20.05
C ASP A 232 7.10 11.07 20.32
N VAL A 233 6.73 10.82 21.58
CA VAL A 233 5.72 9.78 21.91
C VAL A 233 4.30 10.10 21.43
N ASN A 234 3.91 11.37 21.33
CA ASN A 234 2.50 11.71 21.11
C ASN A 234 2.10 11.77 19.63
N ASN A 235 3.02 11.70 18.66
CA ASN A 235 2.71 12.06 17.26
C ASN A 235 3.29 11.15 16.16
N SER A 236 4.04 10.09 16.45
CA SER A 236 4.65 9.27 15.41
C SER A 236 4.04 7.87 15.33
N ALA A 237 3.23 7.65 14.30
CA ALA A 237 3.00 6.31 13.76
C ALA A 237 4.25 5.89 12.98
N GLY A 238 5.12 5.07 13.57
CA GLY A 238 6.34 4.59 12.91
C GLY A 238 7.29 3.84 13.84
N LEU A 239 8.30 3.19 13.24
CA LEU A 239 9.39 2.50 13.95
C LEU A 239 10.24 3.51 14.74
N PHE A 240 10.44 3.23 16.02
CA PHE A 240 11.27 4.03 16.92
C PHE A 240 12.69 3.50 16.94
N ASN A 241 13.63 4.23 16.32
CA ASN A 241 15.04 3.84 16.28
C ASN A 241 15.87 4.80 17.14
N CYS A 242 16.60 4.28 18.14
CA CYS A 242 17.46 5.09 19.01
C CYS A 242 18.73 4.38 19.45
N LYS A 243 19.68 5.16 19.96
CA LYS A 243 20.93 4.70 20.54
C LYS A 243 20.92 4.90 22.07
N LEU A 244 21.24 3.85 22.82
CA LEU A 244 21.49 3.98 24.27
C LEU A 244 22.77 4.76 24.52
N SER A 245 22.71 5.65 25.50
CA SER A 245 23.88 6.40 25.97
C SER A 245 24.81 5.47 26.78
N VAL A 246 26.09 5.82 26.87
CA VAL A 246 27.03 5.06 27.70
C VAL A 246 26.58 5.09 29.16
N GLY A 247 26.34 3.92 29.75
CA GLY A 247 25.87 3.75 31.13
C GLY A 247 24.35 3.79 31.30
N GLU A 248 23.58 4.01 30.23
CA GLU A 248 22.12 3.89 30.24
C GLU A 248 21.73 2.41 30.26
N GLU A 249 20.82 2.04 31.17
CA GLU A 249 20.28 0.69 31.27
C GLU A 249 18.98 0.57 30.46
N ALA A 250 18.87 -0.46 29.63
CA ALA A 250 17.70 -0.67 28.78
C ALA A 250 16.43 -0.96 29.59
N SER A 251 16.58 -1.50 30.80
CA SER A 251 15.49 -1.72 31.74
C SER A 251 14.78 -0.42 32.14
N GLU A 252 15.55 0.65 32.35
CA GLU A 252 15.03 1.99 32.66
C GLU A 252 14.29 2.57 31.45
N LEU A 253 14.86 2.44 30.26
CA LEU A 253 14.22 2.84 29.01
C LEU A 253 12.86 2.16 28.83
N VAL A 254 12.80 0.82 28.93
CA VAL A 254 11.53 0.11 28.72
C VAL A 254 10.50 0.46 29.78
N SER A 255 10.90 0.60 31.06
CA SER A 255 9.99 1.03 32.12
C SER A 255 9.36 2.38 31.80
N ASN A 256 10.16 3.34 31.35
CA ASN A 256 9.69 4.68 30.95
C ASN A 256 8.79 4.68 29.70
N LEU A 257 8.94 3.72 28.79
CA LEU A 257 8.10 3.58 27.59
C LEU A 257 6.80 2.83 27.89
N GLY A 258 6.81 1.87 28.83
CA GLY A 258 5.63 1.13 29.28
C GLY A 258 4.54 2.05 29.83
N ASP A 259 4.94 3.06 30.61
CA ASP A 259 4.04 4.11 31.12
C ASP A 259 3.37 4.95 30.02
N LYS A 260 3.91 4.87 28.80
CA LYS A 260 3.47 5.66 27.65
C LYS A 260 2.71 4.85 26.59
N ASN A 261 2.39 3.59 26.88
CA ASN A 261 1.63 2.70 25.99
C ASN A 261 2.25 2.53 24.58
N ILE A 262 3.59 2.56 24.50
CA ILE A 262 4.32 2.30 23.26
C ILE A 262 4.45 0.79 23.08
N ASN A 263 4.14 0.30 21.88
CA ASN A 263 4.37 -1.09 21.52
C ASN A 263 5.87 -1.36 21.37
N LEU A 264 6.43 -2.25 22.21
CA LEU A 264 7.85 -2.59 22.19
C LEU A 264 8.28 -3.25 20.88
N ALA A 265 7.37 -3.88 20.14
CA ALA A 265 7.67 -4.46 18.82
C ALA A 265 8.09 -3.40 17.79
N ASP A 266 7.70 -2.15 17.99
CA ASP A 266 8.04 -1.03 17.10
C ASP A 266 9.36 -0.33 17.49
N LEU A 267 10.04 -0.82 18.54
CA LEU A 267 11.25 -0.21 19.11
C LEU A 267 12.52 -0.95 18.65
N SER A 268 13.45 -0.20 18.05
CA SER A 268 14.81 -0.64 17.73
C SER A 268 15.84 0.13 18.54
N ILE A 269 16.58 -0.59 19.38
CA ILE A 269 17.57 -0.04 20.30
C ILE A 269 18.96 -0.42 19.83
N TYR A 270 19.78 0.56 19.50
CA TYR A 270 21.21 0.36 19.29
C TYR A 270 21.97 0.51 20.60
N ALA A 271 22.82 -0.46 20.93
CA ALA A 271 23.69 -0.42 22.08
C ALA A 271 25.14 -0.73 21.72
N GLU A 272 26.06 -0.06 22.39
CA GLU A 272 27.50 -0.30 22.23
C GLU A 272 27.98 -1.52 23.03
N SER A 273 27.25 -1.90 24.08
CA SER A 273 27.68 -2.86 25.08
C SER A 273 26.50 -3.67 25.61
N ILE A 274 26.74 -4.95 25.88
CA ILE A 274 25.70 -5.90 26.29
C ILE A 274 25.35 -5.70 27.78
N GLU A 275 26.28 -5.09 28.53
CA GLU A 275 26.11 -4.69 29.92
C GLU A 275 24.92 -3.75 30.12
N SER A 276 24.60 -2.90 29.12
CA SER A 276 23.39 -2.06 29.14
C SER A 276 22.08 -2.84 29.24
N PHE A 277 22.08 -4.13 28.90
CA PHE A 277 20.90 -5.01 28.99
C PHE A 277 21.00 -6.04 30.09
N CYS A 278 22.22 -6.49 30.40
CA CYS A 278 22.45 -7.54 31.38
C CYS A 278 22.59 -7.01 32.81
N GLY A 279 22.66 -5.69 32.98
CA GLY A 279 22.78 -5.00 34.26
C GLY A 279 24.18 -5.13 34.87
N ASN A 280 24.53 -4.19 35.76
CA ASN A 280 25.81 -4.16 36.47
C ASN A 280 25.90 -5.19 37.63
N GLY A 281 25.39 -6.40 37.42
CA GLY A 281 25.51 -7.50 38.38
C GLY A 281 26.99 -7.79 38.70
N LYS A 282 27.30 -8.21 39.94
CA LYS A 282 28.64 -8.34 40.55
C LYS A 282 29.61 -9.36 39.90
N GLY A 283 29.53 -9.59 38.60
CA GLY A 283 30.53 -10.29 37.81
C GLY A 283 30.45 -9.82 36.36
N LYS A 284 31.52 -9.18 35.88
CA LYS A 284 31.66 -8.74 34.48
C LYS A 284 31.27 -9.88 33.53
N GLY A 285 30.30 -9.63 32.65
CA GLY A 285 29.95 -10.54 31.55
C GLY A 285 28.98 -11.68 31.89
N LYS A 286 28.12 -11.55 32.90
CA LYS A 286 27.00 -12.49 33.12
C LYS A 286 25.67 -11.85 32.75
N CYS A 287 24.88 -12.55 31.98
CA CYS A 287 23.55 -12.15 31.55
C CYS A 287 22.60 -13.33 31.76
N ASN A 288 21.85 -13.30 32.87
CA ASN A 288 20.95 -14.39 33.24
C ASN A 288 19.49 -13.89 33.26
N SER A 289 18.57 -14.76 32.84
CA SER A 289 17.10 -14.68 32.74
C SER A 289 16.36 -13.37 33.02
N SER A 290 16.49 -12.76 34.19
CA SER A 290 15.57 -11.70 34.61
C SER A 290 15.68 -10.38 33.83
N ASN A 291 16.84 -10.09 33.23
CA ASN A 291 17.13 -8.74 32.76
C ASN A 291 16.80 -8.49 31.29
N LEU A 292 16.62 -9.55 30.48
CA LEU A 292 16.30 -9.42 29.06
C LEU A 292 14.82 -9.58 28.75
N ASP A 293 14.07 -10.28 29.60
CA ASP A 293 12.63 -10.40 29.50
C ASP A 293 11.92 -9.02 29.47
N ILE A 294 12.55 -8.00 30.05
CA ILE A 294 12.03 -6.62 30.03
C ILE A 294 12.01 -6.02 28.63
N LEU A 295 12.83 -6.50 27.69
CA LEU A 295 12.88 -5.96 26.33
C LEU A 295 11.69 -6.42 25.48
N GLY A 296 11.05 -7.53 25.84
CA GLY A 296 9.96 -8.11 25.08
C GLY A 296 10.31 -8.25 23.59
N GLU A 297 9.46 -7.69 22.73
CA GLU A 297 9.64 -7.77 21.28
C GLU A 297 10.57 -6.69 20.68
N ALA A 298 11.22 -5.86 21.50
CA ALA A 298 12.13 -4.83 21.01
C ALA A 298 13.36 -5.42 20.30
N MET A 299 13.75 -4.79 19.20
CA MET A 299 14.91 -5.18 18.39
C MET A 299 16.19 -4.55 18.95
N VAL A 300 17.14 -5.35 19.41
CA VAL A 300 18.43 -4.85 19.90
C VAL A 300 19.51 -4.98 18.84
N TYR A 301 20.16 -3.88 18.47
CA TYR A 301 21.26 -3.82 17.52
C TYR A 301 22.60 -3.59 18.22
N MET A 302 23.59 -4.40 17.89
CA MET A 302 24.95 -4.32 18.45
C MET A 302 26.00 -4.59 17.36
N GLN A 303 27.20 -4.06 17.51
CA GLN A 303 28.32 -4.41 16.60
C GLN A 303 29.03 -5.69 17.02
N HIS A 304 29.43 -5.76 18.29
CA HIS A 304 30.13 -6.90 18.86
C HIS A 304 29.56 -7.21 20.22
N VAL A 305 29.42 -8.50 20.52
CA VAL A 305 28.88 -8.97 21.80
C VAL A 305 29.82 -10.02 22.34
N SER A 306 30.25 -9.86 23.58
CA SER A 306 31.07 -10.84 24.29
C SER A 306 30.49 -11.06 25.67
N VAL A 307 29.91 -12.22 25.90
CA VAL A 307 29.26 -12.58 27.17
C VAL A 307 29.87 -13.86 27.69
N GLY A 308 30.34 -13.84 28.94
CA GLY A 308 30.89 -15.01 29.60
C GLY A 308 29.82 -16.06 29.93
N ASN A 309 28.65 -15.62 30.38
CA ASN A 309 27.52 -16.51 30.71
C ASN A 309 26.20 -15.90 30.24
N PHE A 310 25.48 -16.59 29.36
CA PHE A 310 24.22 -16.13 28.75
C PHE A 310 23.11 -17.15 28.96
N ASN A 311 22.73 -17.39 30.22
CA ASN A 311 21.86 -18.50 30.59
C ASN A 311 20.43 -18.04 30.82
N GLN A 312 19.46 -18.87 30.43
CA GLN A 312 18.03 -18.66 30.70
C GLN A 312 17.45 -17.33 30.15
N ALA A 313 18.14 -16.65 29.23
CA ALA A 313 17.62 -15.42 28.64
C ALA A 313 16.58 -15.78 27.56
N GLY A 314 15.31 -15.39 27.73
CA GLY A 314 14.22 -15.71 26.81
C GLY A 314 13.51 -14.47 26.27
N GLY A 315 12.75 -14.65 25.19
CA GLY A 315 11.82 -13.63 24.68
C GLY A 315 12.44 -12.29 24.30
N PHE A 316 13.59 -12.31 23.62
CA PHE A 316 14.26 -11.10 23.12
C PHE A 316 14.64 -11.24 21.65
N ASN A 317 14.82 -10.10 20.98
CA ASN A 317 15.30 -10.01 19.61
C ASN A 317 16.67 -9.31 19.55
N LEU A 318 17.71 -10.02 19.09
CA LEU A 318 19.08 -9.52 19.04
C LEU A 318 19.66 -9.60 17.62
N ILE A 319 20.19 -8.49 17.14
CA ILE A 319 20.93 -8.36 15.88
C ILE A 319 22.37 -7.93 16.20
N VAL A 320 23.34 -8.77 15.83
CA VAL A 320 24.77 -8.47 15.98
C VAL A 320 25.42 -8.30 14.60
N ASN A 321 25.72 -7.05 14.24
CA ASN A 321 26.43 -6.65 13.02
C ASN A 321 27.93 -6.94 13.09
N GLY A 322 28.30 -8.14 13.55
CA GLY A 322 29.66 -8.56 13.77
C GLY A 322 29.70 -9.88 14.54
N LYS A 323 30.59 -9.96 15.52
CA LYS A 323 30.89 -11.20 16.25
C LYS A 323 30.15 -11.30 17.57
N LEU A 324 29.39 -12.39 17.74
CA LEU A 324 28.81 -12.82 19.01
C LEU A 324 29.70 -13.91 19.63
N THR A 325 30.38 -13.57 20.73
CA THR A 325 31.21 -14.50 21.51
C THR A 325 30.48 -14.88 22.79
N LEU A 326 30.20 -16.17 22.96
CA LEU A 326 29.53 -16.70 24.14
C LEU A 326 30.45 -17.69 24.86
N GLY A 327 30.59 -17.51 26.17
CA GLY A 327 31.22 -18.49 27.05
C GLY A 327 30.29 -19.69 27.25
N ASN A 328 29.40 -19.59 28.23
CA ASN A 328 28.30 -20.54 28.48
C ASN A 328 26.98 -19.92 28.03
N ALA A 329 26.09 -20.71 27.43
CA ALA A 329 24.72 -20.27 27.13
C ALA A 329 23.76 -21.45 27.31
N ASN A 330 23.63 -21.88 28.56
CA ASN A 330 22.72 -22.97 28.92
C ASN A 330 21.30 -22.44 28.92
N ASN A 331 20.43 -23.07 28.14
CA ASN A 331 19.02 -22.68 28.00
C ASN A 331 18.85 -21.24 27.52
N LEU A 332 19.49 -20.84 26.42
CA LEU A 332 19.20 -19.58 25.76
C LEU A 332 17.81 -19.66 25.10
N GLY A 333 16.84 -18.96 25.67
CA GLY A 333 15.43 -19.00 25.28
C GLY A 333 14.49 -19.34 26.43
N ASP A 334 13.19 -19.26 26.17
CA ASP A 334 12.12 -19.67 27.08
C ASP A 334 11.09 -20.50 26.29
N TYR A 335 10.59 -21.59 26.88
CA TYR A 335 9.50 -22.38 26.31
C TYR A 335 8.24 -21.56 26.00
N ASN A 336 8.02 -20.45 26.71
CA ASN A 336 6.83 -19.61 26.55
C ASN A 336 7.05 -18.40 25.63
N LYS A 337 8.29 -17.97 25.41
CA LYS A 337 8.62 -16.77 24.64
C LYS A 337 9.69 -17.07 23.61
N LYS A 338 9.39 -16.79 22.35
CA LYS A 338 10.32 -17.08 21.26
C LYS A 338 11.45 -16.05 21.21
N THR A 339 12.68 -16.53 21.15
CA THR A 339 13.89 -15.69 21.04
C THR A 339 14.38 -15.64 19.60
N TYR A 340 14.76 -14.47 19.10
CA TYR A 340 15.30 -14.30 17.75
C TYR A 340 16.69 -13.69 17.81
N ILE A 341 17.67 -14.35 17.18
CA ILE A 341 19.07 -13.92 17.17
C ILE A 341 19.56 -13.93 15.73
N LEU A 342 20.08 -12.81 15.25
CA LEU A 342 20.70 -12.70 13.93
C LEU A 342 22.12 -12.18 14.10
N VAL A 343 23.11 -12.92 13.60
CA VAL A 343 24.53 -12.59 13.76
C VAL A 343 25.31 -12.83 12.48
N LYS A 344 26.37 -12.04 12.27
CA LYS A 344 27.33 -12.32 11.18
C LYS A 344 28.28 -13.44 11.54
N GLU A 345 28.86 -13.37 12.73
CA GLU A 345 29.90 -14.28 13.21
C GLU A 345 29.58 -14.78 14.62
N PHE A 346 30.02 -16.00 14.93
CA PHE A 346 29.75 -16.66 16.20
C PHE A 346 30.96 -17.45 16.72
N ASP A 347 31.23 -17.33 18.01
CA ASP A 347 32.29 -18.05 18.73
C ASP A 347 31.75 -18.52 20.08
N GLY A 348 31.33 -19.78 20.11
CA GLY A 348 30.83 -20.47 21.29
C GLY A 348 31.92 -21.31 21.93
N LYS A 349 32.32 -20.97 23.17
CA LYS A 349 33.39 -21.67 23.89
C LYS A 349 32.91 -22.94 24.60
N ASN A 350 31.68 -22.94 25.08
CA ASN A 350 31.11 -24.07 25.82
C ASN A 350 29.78 -24.52 25.21
N GLN A 351 29.05 -25.37 25.94
CA GLN A 351 27.72 -25.81 25.53
C GLN A 351 26.77 -24.62 25.33
N PHE A 352 26.00 -24.72 24.25
CA PHE A 352 24.99 -23.75 23.85
C PHE A 352 23.68 -24.49 23.62
N ASP A 353 22.62 -24.15 24.35
CA ASP A 353 21.29 -24.72 24.15
C ASP A 353 20.34 -23.60 23.72
N LEU A 354 19.71 -23.70 22.54
CA LEU A 354 18.68 -22.76 22.09
C LEU A 354 17.30 -23.38 22.31
N ILE A 355 16.47 -22.75 23.15
CA ILE A 355 15.12 -23.22 23.48
C ILE A 355 14.10 -22.31 22.82
N ASN A 356 13.19 -22.88 22.03
CA ASN A 356 12.10 -22.16 21.37
C ASN A 356 12.59 -20.84 20.74
N GLY A 357 13.64 -20.90 19.93
CA GLY A 357 14.25 -19.71 19.35
C GLY A 357 14.65 -19.91 17.89
N THR A 358 14.90 -18.81 17.19
CA THR A 358 15.46 -18.81 15.84
C THR A 358 16.79 -18.07 15.86
N MET A 359 17.87 -18.75 15.45
CA MET A 359 19.21 -18.16 15.33
C MET A 359 19.70 -18.21 13.90
N ILE A 360 20.08 -17.06 13.35
CA ILE A 360 20.44 -16.87 11.95
C ILE A 360 21.89 -16.39 11.86
N PHE A 361 22.68 -17.12 11.08
CA PHE A 361 24.07 -16.84 10.77
C PHE A 361 24.18 -16.37 9.32
N THR A 362 24.36 -15.05 9.13
CA THR A 362 24.34 -14.44 7.79
C THR A 362 25.70 -14.46 7.09
N GLY A 363 26.80 -14.58 7.85
CA GLY A 363 28.15 -14.30 7.37
C GLY A 363 28.37 -12.80 7.09
N SER A 364 29.59 -12.48 6.68
CA SER A 364 30.13 -11.14 6.38
C SER A 364 30.52 -11.08 4.91
N ASP A 365 30.33 -9.92 4.29
CA ASP A 365 30.70 -9.70 2.88
C ASP A 365 32.19 -9.44 2.66
N ASN A 366 32.90 -9.03 3.72
CA ASN A 366 34.23 -8.43 3.61
C ASN A 366 35.33 -9.15 4.40
N THR A 367 35.00 -10.21 5.14
CA THR A 367 35.93 -10.92 6.03
C THR A 367 35.62 -12.42 6.12
N SER A 368 36.64 -13.21 6.47
CA SER A 368 36.52 -14.62 6.85
C SER A 368 35.62 -14.76 8.07
N SER A 369 34.32 -14.87 7.82
CA SER A 369 33.30 -15.00 8.88
C SER A 369 33.57 -16.27 9.67
N VAL A 370 33.61 -16.19 10.99
CA VAL A 370 33.89 -17.36 11.83
C VAL A 370 32.58 -17.89 12.43
N PHE A 371 32.39 -19.20 12.31
CA PHE A 371 31.45 -19.95 13.14
C PHE A 371 32.24 -21.05 13.87
N ASP A 372 32.67 -20.73 15.09
CA ASP A 372 33.42 -21.65 15.94
C ASP A 372 32.53 -22.15 17.08
N LEU A 373 32.40 -23.48 17.18
CA LEU A 373 31.72 -24.18 18.24
C LEU A 373 32.69 -25.19 18.83
N LYS A 374 33.22 -24.88 20.02
CA LYS A 374 34.18 -25.78 20.67
C LYS A 374 33.55 -26.99 21.33
N GLN A 375 32.23 -26.94 21.56
CA GLN A 375 31.46 -28.00 22.19
C GLN A 375 30.16 -28.29 21.40
N SER A 376 29.04 -28.51 22.09
CA SER A 376 27.76 -28.88 21.48
C SER A 376 26.80 -27.70 21.37
N PHE A 377 26.02 -27.70 20.29
CA PHE A 377 24.90 -26.81 20.08
C PHE A 377 23.61 -27.65 20.11
N ASN A 378 22.82 -27.53 21.16
CA ASN A 378 21.54 -28.22 21.27
C ASN A 378 20.38 -27.31 20.86
N LEU A 379 19.49 -27.80 20.00
CA LEU A 379 18.22 -27.16 19.66
C LEU A 379 17.10 -27.83 20.45
N VAL A 380 16.19 -27.04 21.01
CA VAL A 380 14.99 -27.54 21.69
C VAL A 380 13.78 -26.79 21.16
N ASN A 381 13.09 -27.38 20.20
CA ASN A 381 12.01 -26.76 19.41
C ASN A 381 12.45 -25.43 18.77
N SER A 382 13.70 -25.39 18.31
CA SER A 382 14.36 -24.18 17.80
C SER A 382 14.73 -24.31 16.33
N THR A 383 15.04 -23.18 15.70
CA THR A 383 15.50 -23.11 14.31
C THR A 383 16.89 -22.50 14.25
N ALA A 384 17.83 -23.18 13.60
CA ALA A 384 19.14 -22.62 13.28
C ALA A 384 19.29 -22.46 11.77
N CYS A 385 19.74 -21.30 11.33
CA CYS A 385 19.77 -20.90 9.94
C CYS A 385 21.17 -20.47 9.53
N PHE A 386 21.74 -21.10 8.50
CA PHE A 386 23.10 -20.84 8.03
C PHE A 386 23.10 -20.40 6.57
N ASN A 387 23.61 -19.20 6.32
CA ASN A 387 23.92 -18.76 4.96
C ASN A 387 25.36 -19.13 4.59
N LEU A 388 25.59 -20.39 4.18
CA LEU A 388 26.94 -20.89 3.90
C LEU A 388 27.62 -20.16 2.74
N ALA A 389 26.86 -19.52 1.84
CA ALA A 389 27.40 -18.78 0.71
C ALA A 389 28.28 -17.59 1.13
N LYS A 390 28.16 -17.13 2.38
CA LYS A 390 28.88 -15.99 2.94
C LYS A 390 30.00 -16.38 3.92
N PHE A 391 30.22 -17.68 4.12
CA PHE A 391 31.36 -18.18 4.89
C PHE A 391 32.44 -18.63 3.92
N GLU A 392 33.68 -18.19 4.14
CA GLU A 392 34.80 -18.65 3.33
C GLU A 392 35.00 -20.17 3.52
N ASN A 393 35.45 -20.84 2.46
CA ASN A 393 35.54 -22.30 2.29
C ASN A 393 36.17 -23.13 3.43
N ASN A 394 36.81 -22.50 4.42
CA ASN A 394 37.52 -23.14 5.55
C ASN A 394 37.08 -22.68 6.95
N THR A 395 36.08 -21.80 7.06
CA THR A 395 35.77 -21.11 8.34
C THR A 395 34.62 -21.73 9.12
N ILE A 396 33.76 -22.50 8.45
CA ILE A 396 32.81 -23.40 9.11
C ILE A 396 33.37 -24.82 8.94
N SER A 397 33.86 -25.41 10.03
CA SER A 397 34.07 -26.86 10.01
C SER A 397 32.71 -27.53 9.88
N LEU A 398 32.55 -28.43 8.91
CA LEU A 398 31.39 -29.33 8.83
C LEU A 398 31.14 -30.03 10.18
N ASP A 399 32.20 -30.28 10.95
CA ASP A 399 32.11 -30.88 12.27
C ASP A 399 31.38 -29.99 13.29
N ASN A 400 31.44 -28.66 13.13
CA ASN A 400 30.69 -27.71 13.97
C ASN A 400 29.20 -27.74 13.66
N ILE A 401 28.79 -28.00 12.42
CA ILE A 401 27.37 -28.17 12.07
C ILE A 401 26.90 -29.57 12.49
N LYS A 402 27.74 -30.60 12.34
CA LYS A 402 27.44 -31.97 12.80
C LYS A 402 27.33 -32.09 14.32
N SER A 403 27.92 -31.16 15.08
CA SER A 403 27.77 -31.12 16.53
C SER A 403 26.42 -30.56 17.00
N ILE A 404 25.59 -30.06 16.07
CA ILE A 404 24.23 -29.61 16.36
C ILE A 404 23.32 -30.82 16.62
N LYS A 405 22.62 -30.83 17.75
CA LYS A 405 21.75 -31.94 18.21
C LYS A 405 20.42 -31.41 18.75
N GLY A 406 19.46 -32.30 19.02
CA GLY A 406 18.23 -31.97 19.74
C GLY A 406 16.97 -32.07 18.89
N THR A 407 15.98 -31.20 19.15
CA THR A 407 14.72 -31.11 18.41
C THR A 407 14.56 -29.74 17.76
N GLY A 408 14.17 -29.70 16.48
CA GLY A 408 14.00 -28.43 15.79
C GLY A 408 14.27 -28.51 14.30
N LYS A 409 14.65 -27.36 13.72
CA LYS A 409 14.97 -27.21 12.31
C LYS A 409 16.39 -26.69 12.12
N LEU A 410 17.08 -27.24 11.15
CA LEU A 410 18.34 -26.71 10.65
C LEU A 410 18.16 -26.37 9.18
N ILE A 411 18.29 -25.09 8.85
CA ILE A 411 18.10 -24.57 7.50
C ILE A 411 19.44 -24.06 7.00
N VAL A 412 19.87 -24.56 5.85
CA VAL A 412 21.20 -24.28 5.29
C VAL A 412 21.05 -23.77 3.87
N LEU A 413 21.25 -22.47 3.66
CA LEU A 413 21.27 -21.89 2.32
C LEU A 413 22.60 -22.22 1.65
N ASN A 414 22.53 -22.96 0.56
CA ASN A 414 23.68 -23.32 -0.26
C ASN A 414 23.48 -22.83 -1.70
N THR A 415 23.87 -21.58 -1.97
CA THR A 415 23.70 -20.98 -3.32
C THR A 415 24.85 -21.28 -4.28
N THR A 416 25.94 -21.88 -3.82
CA THR A 416 27.06 -22.23 -4.71
C THR A 416 26.93 -23.70 -5.06
N ASN A 417 27.07 -24.05 -6.35
CA ASN A 417 27.16 -25.43 -6.82
C ASN A 417 28.38 -26.20 -6.26
N SER A 418 29.06 -25.68 -5.23
CA SER A 418 30.04 -26.42 -4.48
C SER A 418 29.30 -27.53 -3.74
N SER A 419 29.50 -28.75 -4.22
CA SER A 419 28.91 -30.01 -3.76
C SER A 419 29.31 -30.42 -2.33
N LYS A 420 29.68 -29.45 -1.48
CA LYS A 420 30.31 -29.67 -0.18
C LYS A 420 29.34 -30.01 0.94
N PHE A 421 28.06 -29.71 0.75
CA PHE A 421 27.03 -29.94 1.77
C PHE A 421 25.86 -30.71 1.18
N LYS A 422 25.77 -31.99 1.51
CA LYS A 422 24.59 -32.82 1.22
C LYS A 422 23.77 -32.99 2.49
N LYS A 423 22.47 -33.20 2.34
CA LYS A 423 21.57 -33.49 3.46
C LYS A 423 22.08 -34.67 4.31
N ASP A 424 22.65 -35.67 3.65
CA ASP A 424 23.19 -36.88 4.29
C ASP A 424 24.46 -36.62 5.14
N ASP A 425 25.13 -35.48 4.96
CA ASP A 425 26.30 -35.10 5.76
C ASP A 425 25.91 -34.62 7.17
N ILE A 426 24.64 -34.29 7.40
CA ILE A 426 24.10 -33.86 8.70
C ILE A 426 23.43 -35.05 9.39
N ASN A 427 24.20 -35.75 10.22
CA ASN A 427 23.64 -36.78 11.10
C ASN A 427 23.18 -36.15 12.43
N ALA A 428 22.07 -35.41 12.38
CA ALA A 428 21.46 -34.75 13.53
C ALA A 428 20.13 -35.42 13.90
N PRO A 429 20.14 -36.54 14.65
CA PRO A 429 18.91 -37.25 14.98
C PRO A 429 17.96 -36.34 15.77
N GLY A 430 16.72 -36.22 15.28
CA GLY A 430 15.68 -35.36 15.88
C GLY A 430 15.57 -33.95 15.29
N ILE A 431 16.48 -33.56 14.38
CA ILE A 431 16.45 -32.26 13.70
C ILE A 431 15.96 -32.44 12.26
N ASP A 432 15.00 -31.60 11.86
CA ASP A 432 14.55 -31.49 10.48
C ASP A 432 15.50 -30.60 9.68
N VAL A 433 16.12 -31.15 8.65
CA VAL A 433 17.13 -30.46 7.83
C VAL A 433 16.52 -30.04 6.49
N SER A 434 16.60 -28.74 6.22
CA SER A 434 16.18 -28.11 4.95
C SER A 434 17.37 -27.39 4.29
N ILE A 435 17.54 -27.57 2.98
CA ILE A 435 18.63 -26.96 2.21
C ILE A 435 18.04 -26.19 1.03
N PRO A 436 17.44 -25.01 1.28
CA PRO A 436 16.89 -24.19 0.20
C PRO A 436 18.02 -23.71 -0.72
N THR A 437 17.75 -23.70 -2.03
CA THR A 437 18.64 -23.11 -3.03
C THR A 437 18.28 -21.66 -3.34
N ASP A 438 17.05 -21.25 -3.03
CA ASP A 438 16.56 -19.89 -3.20
C ASP A 438 16.74 -19.08 -1.89
N PRO A 439 17.43 -17.92 -1.92
CA PRO A 439 17.51 -17.01 -0.78
C PRO A 439 16.16 -16.55 -0.21
N ASN A 440 15.11 -16.44 -1.02
CA ASN A 440 13.79 -16.04 -0.53
C ASN A 440 13.15 -17.15 0.30
N GLU A 441 13.21 -18.40 -0.17
CA GLU A 441 12.78 -19.58 0.58
C GLU A 441 13.57 -19.70 1.89
N PHE A 442 14.88 -19.48 1.86
CA PHE A 442 15.69 -19.41 3.08
C PHE A 442 15.18 -18.35 4.06
N ALA A 443 14.91 -17.13 3.58
CA ALA A 443 14.45 -16.05 4.43
C ALA A 443 13.06 -16.33 5.05
N GLU A 444 12.16 -16.96 4.30
CA GLU A 444 10.86 -17.41 4.79
C GLU A 444 10.98 -18.51 5.85
N LEU A 445 11.73 -19.58 5.55
CA LEU A 445 11.94 -20.69 6.47
C LEU A 445 12.64 -20.25 7.78
N CYS A 446 13.46 -19.21 7.71
CA CYS A 446 14.19 -18.63 8.83
C CYS A 446 13.47 -17.50 9.56
N ASP A 447 12.19 -17.23 9.27
CA ASP A 447 11.40 -16.18 9.92
C ASP A 447 12.05 -14.77 9.86
N PHE A 448 12.68 -14.39 8.75
CA PHE A 448 13.34 -13.07 8.63
C PHE A 448 12.38 -11.88 8.87
N ASN A 449 11.08 -12.08 8.60
CA ASN A 449 10.03 -11.09 8.88
C ASN A 449 9.96 -10.66 10.34
N LYS A 450 10.41 -11.49 11.28
CA LYS A 450 10.44 -11.15 12.70
C LYS A 450 11.54 -10.16 13.07
N PHE A 451 12.53 -9.96 12.20
CA PHE A 451 13.55 -8.94 12.37
C PHE A 451 13.20 -7.61 11.67
N GLY A 452 11.92 -7.41 11.33
CA GLY A 452 11.47 -6.25 10.57
C GLY A 452 11.73 -6.33 9.06
N PHE A 453 12.24 -7.47 8.56
CA PHE A 453 12.43 -7.70 7.13
C PHE A 453 11.16 -8.26 6.52
N ASN A 454 10.23 -7.40 6.11
CA ASN A 454 9.16 -7.83 5.23
C ASN A 454 9.76 -8.32 3.90
N THR A 455 9.95 -9.64 3.78
CA THR A 455 10.23 -10.31 2.51
C THR A 455 8.99 -10.34 1.61
N LYS A 456 7.82 -9.92 2.14
CA LYS A 456 6.60 -9.72 1.38
C LYS A 456 6.54 -8.29 0.85
N TYR A 457 6.44 -8.20 -0.48
CA TYR A 457 6.06 -7.07 -1.30
C TYR A 457 5.20 -6.03 -0.56
N THR A 458 5.80 -4.90 -0.21
CA THR A 458 5.05 -3.72 0.23
C THR A 458 4.57 -2.99 -1.01
N ILE A 459 3.26 -2.99 -1.24
CA ILE A 459 2.61 -2.22 -2.31
C ILE A 459 2.44 -0.79 -1.79
N GLU A 460 3.36 0.10 -2.13
CA GLU A 460 3.29 1.53 -1.79
C GLU A 460 2.58 2.32 -2.91
N SER A 461 1.36 2.77 -2.60
CA SER A 461 0.64 3.92 -3.19
C SER A 461 0.67 4.13 -4.72
N LEU A 462 -0.30 3.55 -5.43
CA LEU A 462 -0.73 3.92 -6.77
C LEU A 462 -1.65 5.14 -6.68
N SER A 463 -1.23 6.26 -7.28
CA SER A 463 -2.17 7.26 -7.77
C SER A 463 -2.49 6.91 -9.22
N ILE A 464 -3.76 6.63 -9.53
CA ILE A 464 -4.19 6.51 -10.92
C ILE A 464 -5.32 7.49 -11.21
N ASP A 465 -5.08 8.38 -12.16
CA ASP A 465 -6.09 9.25 -12.75
C ASP A 465 -6.78 8.49 -13.89
N TYR A 466 -7.87 7.77 -13.57
CA TYR A 466 -8.56 6.86 -14.49
C TYR A 466 -9.72 7.48 -15.29
N VAL A 467 -9.90 8.81 -15.25
CA VAL A 467 -10.97 9.49 -16.02
C VAL A 467 -10.39 10.70 -16.74
N ASP A 468 -10.01 10.47 -17.99
CA ASP A 468 -9.66 11.55 -18.92
C ASP A 468 -10.93 12.03 -19.64
N ASN A 469 -11.20 13.33 -19.50
CA ASN A 469 -12.03 14.18 -20.36
C ASN A 469 -13.47 13.73 -20.67
N VAL A 470 -14.44 14.51 -20.20
CA VAL A 470 -15.80 14.51 -20.73
C VAL A 470 -15.79 15.24 -22.08
N ILE A 471 -16.04 14.51 -23.17
CA ILE A 471 -16.19 15.10 -24.50
C ILE A 471 -17.69 15.29 -24.75
N TYR A 472 -18.09 16.54 -25.00
CA TYR A 472 -19.44 16.91 -25.41
C TYR A 472 -19.50 16.88 -26.94
N ASN A 473 -20.49 16.17 -27.48
CA ASN A 473 -20.83 16.19 -28.91
C ASN A 473 -22.11 16.97 -29.16
#